data_AF-A0A9J6QTU6-F1
#
_entry.id   AF-A0A9J6QTU6-F1
#
_cell.length_a   1.000
_cell.length_b   1.000
_cell.length_c   1.000
_cell.angle_alpha   90.00
_cell.angle_beta   90.00
_cell.angle_gamma   90.00
#
_symmetry.space_group_name_H-M   'P 1'
#
loop_
_entity.id
_entity.type
_entity.pdbx_description
1 polymer ?
#
loop_
_entity_poly.entity_id
_entity_poly.type
_entity_poly.pdbx_seq_one_letter_code
_entity_poly.pdbx_strand_id
1 'polypeptide(L)'
;MSDQNMDCRQLLDKLAQLLEMEKDAQPEDIYRTCEKIKQERDTYFLAMDNCLDSFHVTDRDGNIIFVNKTFERRSKTSKDFILGKSVTEMEELGFYRPSAVRIALREGRPITMVQAGPGGDAIVTATPIKDADGQAVMCVSNARFTDELELLDKYYRGRNKQPDYDEKSIVTKNAEVAKLYESARQVAKADSSILITGETGTGKSMLAKYIHDNSQRAKGKFIELNCAAIPENLIESELFGYESGAFTGAKKGGKPGLFEMADGGSLFLDEIGDMPLNLQVKLLHAIQNRIITRIGGTAEKPVNVRIITATNKNLEKLVEEGLFRSDLYYRIHVVPLHMPALRQRKEDIDELVKSFLQLFNNRYGSQVEIVDEALEMLNEYRWPGNIRELENLIERLVVTNRTGVIDEETLPNHIKIMTDGPQADVQVNRIIPLRQALEQVEAQLIHMTFQEYPSTYKAAKALGISQSGASRKFLKYQNQEPHK
;
A
#
# COMPACT_ATOMS: atom_id res chain seq x y z
N MET A 1 1.18 -20.45 72.69
CA MET A 1 1.75 -21.27 71.59
C MET A 1 0.65 -22.18 71.10
N SER A 2 -0.19 -21.72 70.16
CA SER A 2 -1.22 -22.56 69.53
C SER A 2 -1.86 -21.77 68.39
N ASP A 3 -1.54 -22.15 67.15
CA ASP A 3 -2.43 -22.14 65.96
C ASP A 3 -1.62 -22.30 64.66
N GLN A 4 -0.83 -23.38 64.58
CA GLN A 4 -0.16 -23.77 63.34
C GLN A 4 -0.24 -25.29 63.16
N ASN A 5 -1.39 -25.77 62.70
CA ASN A 5 -1.49 -27.03 61.96
C ASN A 5 -2.74 -26.94 61.08
N MET A 6 -2.61 -26.23 59.97
CA MET A 6 -3.58 -26.33 58.88
C MET A 6 -3.42 -27.74 58.28
N ASP A 7 -4.50 -28.52 58.28
CA ASP A 7 -4.47 -29.92 57.81
C ASP A 7 -4.03 -29.97 56.34
N CYS A 8 -3.06 -30.84 56.01
CA CYS A 8 -2.51 -30.96 54.64
C CYS A 8 -3.61 -31.23 53.61
N ARG A 9 -4.69 -31.90 54.03
CA ARG A 9 -5.85 -32.16 53.18
C ARG A 9 -6.63 -30.88 52.87
N GLN A 10 -6.81 -29.99 53.84
CA GLN A 10 -7.46 -28.69 53.62
C GLN A 10 -6.64 -27.79 52.68
N LEU A 11 -5.32 -27.91 52.67
CA LEU A 11 -4.44 -27.20 51.72
C LEU A 11 -4.59 -27.73 50.29
N LEU A 12 -4.66 -29.06 50.14
CA LEU A 12 -4.88 -29.71 48.85
C LEU A 12 -6.26 -29.38 48.28
N ASP A 13 -7.30 -29.40 49.11
CA ASP A 13 -8.66 -29.03 48.69
C ASP A 13 -8.73 -27.57 48.23
N LYS A 14 -8.03 -26.65 48.91
CA LYS A 14 -7.91 -25.24 48.50
C LYS A 14 -7.16 -25.08 47.18
N LEU A 15 -6.10 -25.86 46.95
CA LEU A 15 -5.35 -25.85 45.69
C LEU A 15 -6.17 -26.43 44.54
N ALA A 16 -6.85 -27.56 44.76
CA ALA A 16 -7.77 -28.14 43.78
C ALA A 16 -8.87 -27.14 43.41
N GLN A 17 -9.46 -26.46 44.39
CA GLN A 17 -10.45 -25.41 44.15
C GLN A 17 -9.89 -24.22 43.36
N LEU A 18 -8.66 -23.76 43.67
CA LEU A 18 -7.98 -22.67 42.93
C LEU A 18 -7.73 -23.04 41.47
N LEU A 19 -7.42 -24.31 41.21
CA LEU A 19 -7.15 -24.86 39.88
C LEU A 19 -8.42 -25.31 39.15
N GLU A 20 -9.61 -25.03 39.70
CA GLU A 20 -10.91 -25.45 39.16
C GLU A 20 -11.05 -26.98 38.99
N MET A 21 -10.37 -27.75 39.85
CA MET A 21 -10.41 -29.22 39.87
C MET A 21 -11.48 -29.73 40.85
N GLU A 22 -11.86 -31.01 40.73
CA GLU A 22 -12.78 -31.67 41.66
C GLU A 22 -12.22 -31.73 43.09
N LYS A 23 -13.09 -31.67 44.11
CA LYS A 23 -12.72 -31.61 45.54
C LYS A 23 -11.92 -32.83 46.06
N ASP A 24 -11.90 -33.93 45.33
CA ASP A 24 -11.16 -35.16 45.68
C ASP A 24 -10.01 -35.45 44.70
N ALA A 25 -9.54 -34.43 43.97
CA ALA A 25 -8.41 -34.54 43.06
C ALA A 25 -7.18 -35.15 43.77
N GLN A 26 -6.58 -36.16 43.15
CA GLN A 26 -5.41 -36.82 43.74
C GLN A 26 -4.23 -35.84 43.80
N PRO A 27 -3.38 -35.89 44.84
CA PRO A 27 -2.22 -35.01 44.97
C PRO A 27 -1.30 -35.03 43.74
N GLU A 28 -1.14 -36.17 43.06
CA GLU A 28 -0.35 -36.26 41.83
C GLU A 28 -0.97 -35.46 40.67
N ASP A 29 -2.29 -35.42 40.55
CA ASP A 29 -2.98 -34.68 39.49
C ASP A 29 -2.89 -33.17 39.71
N ILE A 30 -3.00 -32.73 40.98
CA ILE A 30 -2.77 -31.33 41.37
C ILE A 30 -1.31 -30.93 41.04
N TYR A 31 -0.34 -31.77 41.40
CA TYR A 31 1.07 -31.53 41.11
C TYR A 31 1.35 -31.40 39.60
N ARG A 32 0.84 -32.34 38.79
CA ARG A 32 1.00 -32.29 37.32
C ARG A 32 0.35 -31.06 36.71
N THR A 33 -0.80 -30.64 37.24
CA THR A 33 -1.50 -29.43 36.78
C THR A 33 -0.69 -28.18 37.13
N CYS A 34 -0.14 -28.08 38.35
CA CYS A 34 0.77 -27.00 38.73
C CYS A 34 2.03 -26.96 37.86
N GLU A 35 2.62 -28.13 37.57
CA GLU A 35 3.80 -28.24 36.71
C GLU A 35 3.50 -27.76 35.29
N LYS A 36 2.36 -28.19 34.72
CA LYS A 36 1.90 -27.76 33.39
C LYS A 36 1.66 -26.26 33.33
N ILE A 37 0.93 -25.69 34.29
CA ILE A 37 0.65 -24.25 34.36
C ILE A 37 1.95 -23.45 34.48
N LYS A 38 2.89 -23.92 35.32
CA LYS A 38 4.21 -23.30 35.44
C LYS A 38 4.96 -23.33 34.10
N GLN A 39 4.97 -24.47 33.41
CA GLN A 39 5.66 -24.61 32.13
C GLN A 39 5.05 -23.72 31.03
N GLU A 40 3.72 -23.65 30.94
CA GLU A 40 3.02 -22.77 30.00
C GLU A 40 3.34 -21.29 30.30
N ARG A 41 3.24 -20.90 31.57
CA ARG A 41 3.59 -19.56 32.03
C ARG A 41 5.04 -19.20 31.69
N ASP A 42 5.98 -20.08 31.99
CA ASP A 42 7.41 -19.86 31.71
C ASP A 42 7.67 -19.75 30.19
N THR A 43 6.92 -20.49 29.37
CA THR A 43 6.98 -20.41 27.89
C THR A 43 6.49 -19.04 27.40
N TYR A 44 5.35 -18.56 27.89
CA TYR A 44 4.84 -17.24 27.51
C TYR A 44 5.74 -16.10 28.01
N PHE A 45 6.29 -16.23 29.22
CA PHE A 45 7.30 -15.28 29.71
C PHE A 45 8.52 -15.23 28.79
N LEU A 46 9.05 -16.38 28.36
CA LEU A 46 10.18 -16.42 27.46
C LEU A 46 9.86 -15.77 26.09
N ALA A 47 8.65 -16.00 25.56
CA ALA A 47 8.22 -15.37 24.32
C ALA A 47 8.12 -13.84 24.44
N MET A 48 7.52 -13.33 25.53
CA MET A 48 7.43 -11.89 25.80
C MET A 48 8.79 -11.26 26.05
N ASP A 49 9.69 -11.96 26.75
CA ASP A 49 11.01 -11.46 27.11
C ASP A 49 11.94 -11.31 25.90
N ASN A 50 11.76 -12.16 24.88
CA ASN A 50 12.53 -12.11 23.62
C ASN A 50 11.81 -11.36 22.48
N CYS A 51 10.70 -10.69 22.78
CA CYS A 51 10.03 -9.84 21.79
C CYS A 51 10.94 -8.65 21.37
N LEU A 52 10.95 -8.35 20.07
CA LEU A 52 11.75 -7.25 19.52
C LEU A 52 11.22 -5.88 19.94
N ASP A 53 9.91 -5.73 20.12
CA ASP A 53 9.31 -4.50 20.61
C ASP A 53 9.65 -4.30 22.10
N SER A 54 9.85 -3.05 22.53
CA SER A 54 10.01 -2.75 23.96
C SER A 54 8.67 -2.94 24.65
N PHE A 55 8.61 -3.83 25.64
CA PHE A 55 7.36 -4.28 26.22
C PHE A 55 7.40 -4.18 27.74
N HIS A 56 6.32 -3.66 28.33
CA HIS A 56 6.14 -3.65 29.77
C HIS A 56 4.66 -3.77 30.16
N VAL A 57 4.43 -4.28 31.37
CA VAL A 57 3.09 -4.47 31.94
C VAL A 57 3.03 -3.81 33.31
N THR A 58 1.90 -3.18 33.60
CA THR A 58 1.62 -2.58 34.92
C THR A 58 0.40 -3.22 35.57
N ASP A 59 0.32 -3.12 36.89
CA ASP A 59 -0.93 -3.34 37.61
C ASP A 59 -1.97 -2.23 37.35
N ARG A 60 -3.10 -2.29 38.05
CA ARG A 60 -4.20 -1.30 37.99
C ARG A 60 -3.81 0.11 38.41
N ASP A 61 -2.81 0.24 39.29
CA ASP A 61 -2.35 1.52 39.84
C ASP A 61 -1.18 2.10 39.02
N GLY A 62 -0.74 1.38 37.98
CA GLY A 62 0.35 1.78 37.10
C GLY A 62 1.73 1.44 37.65
N ASN A 63 1.85 0.50 38.59
CA ASN A 63 3.16 -0.01 39.02
C ASN A 63 3.64 -1.09 38.05
N ILE A 64 4.90 -1.02 37.65
CA ILE A 64 5.47 -1.92 36.65
C ILE A 64 5.70 -3.31 37.27
N ILE A 65 5.02 -4.32 36.72
CA ILE A 65 5.11 -5.72 37.15
C ILE A 65 5.93 -6.59 36.20
N PHE A 66 6.13 -6.13 34.96
CA PHE A 66 6.95 -6.83 33.98
C PHE A 66 7.61 -5.86 33.00
N VAL A 67 8.85 -6.16 32.64
CA VAL A 67 9.59 -5.57 31.51
C VAL A 67 10.34 -6.69 30.79
N ASN A 68 10.47 -6.55 29.47
CA ASN A 68 11.31 -7.44 28.66
C ASN A 68 12.74 -6.91 28.49
N LYS A 69 13.64 -7.77 28.01
CA LYS A 69 15.05 -7.40 27.71
C LYS A 69 15.19 -6.19 26.80
N THR A 70 14.29 -6.00 25.83
CA THR A 70 14.35 -4.85 24.94
C THR A 70 14.11 -3.54 25.70
N PHE A 71 13.16 -3.52 26.64
CA PHE A 71 12.92 -2.37 27.50
C PHE A 71 14.17 -2.01 28.33
N GLU A 72 14.82 -2.98 28.96
CA GLU A 72 16.06 -2.78 29.72
C GLU A 72 17.19 -2.22 28.84
N ARG A 73 17.39 -2.81 27.66
CA ARG A 73 18.42 -2.37 26.70
C ARG A 73 18.20 -0.93 26.24
N ARG A 74 16.95 -0.57 25.91
CA ARG A 74 16.59 0.77 25.40
C ARG A 74 16.61 1.83 26.49
N SER A 75 16.15 1.49 27.69
CA SER A 75 16.19 2.38 28.86
C SER A 75 17.57 2.46 29.53
N LYS A 76 18.48 1.53 29.19
CA LYS A 76 19.82 1.36 29.78
C LYS A 76 19.79 1.20 31.31
N THR A 77 18.74 0.55 31.81
CA THR A 77 18.49 0.38 33.23
C THR A 77 18.09 -1.06 33.51
N SER A 78 18.52 -1.60 34.64
CA SER A 78 18.23 -2.97 35.06
C SER A 78 16.77 -3.14 35.47
N LYS A 79 16.17 -4.27 35.12
CA LYS A 79 14.83 -4.69 35.53
C LYS A 79 14.60 -4.57 37.03
N ASP A 80 15.57 -4.92 37.86
CA ASP A 80 15.47 -4.83 39.33
C ASP A 80 15.19 -3.42 39.85
N PHE A 81 15.64 -2.39 39.11
CA PHE A 81 15.37 -1.00 39.46
C PHE A 81 13.97 -0.56 38.99
N ILE A 82 13.48 -1.13 37.89
CA ILE A 82 12.27 -0.70 37.19
C ILE A 82 11.03 -1.35 37.80
N LEU A 83 11.14 -2.62 38.21
CA LEU A 83 10.03 -3.36 38.82
C LEU A 83 9.56 -2.68 40.11
N GLY A 84 8.24 -2.57 40.25
CA GLY A 84 7.59 -1.94 41.41
C GLY A 84 7.52 -0.42 41.35
N LYS A 85 8.20 0.25 40.42
CA LYS A 85 8.06 1.70 40.22
C LYS A 85 6.77 2.04 39.49
N SER A 86 6.18 3.18 39.84
CA SER A 86 5.02 3.71 39.12
C SER A 86 5.44 4.30 37.77
N VAL A 87 4.59 4.18 36.76
CA VAL A 87 4.79 4.86 35.47
C VAL A 87 4.84 6.39 35.59
N THR A 88 4.27 6.96 36.66
CA THR A 88 4.38 8.40 36.95
C THR A 88 5.79 8.74 37.45
N GLU A 89 6.33 7.93 38.36
CA GLU A 89 7.70 8.07 38.85
C GLU A 89 8.71 7.92 37.71
N MET A 90 8.49 6.95 36.82
CA MET A 90 9.34 6.75 35.63
C MET A 90 9.28 7.94 34.66
N GLU A 91 8.11 8.56 34.49
CA GLU A 91 7.93 9.79 33.69
C GLU A 91 8.68 10.97 34.32
N GLU A 92 8.63 11.13 35.65
CA GLU A 92 9.36 12.14 36.42
C GLU A 92 10.88 11.95 36.33
N LEU A 93 11.36 10.71 36.46
CA LEU A 93 12.76 10.33 36.25
C LEU A 93 13.23 10.49 34.79
N GLY A 94 12.30 10.76 33.87
CA GLY A 94 12.61 11.08 32.48
C GLY A 94 12.86 9.87 31.58
N PHE A 95 12.40 8.68 31.99
CA PHE A 95 12.51 7.47 31.16
C PHE A 95 11.64 7.54 29.90
N TYR A 96 10.52 8.23 29.99
CA TYR A 96 9.63 8.52 28.87
C TYR A 96 8.71 9.68 29.21
N ARG A 97 8.33 10.49 28.23
CA ARG A 97 7.37 11.59 28.38
C ARG A 97 6.55 11.81 27.10
N PRO A 98 5.22 11.99 27.19
CA PRO A 98 4.37 11.67 28.34
C PRO A 98 4.22 10.15 28.53
N SER A 99 3.63 9.68 29.65
CA SER A 99 3.35 8.25 29.86
C SER A 99 2.04 7.80 29.18
N ALA A 100 2.13 6.93 28.17
CA ALA A 100 0.96 6.38 27.49
C ALA A 100 0.12 5.49 28.43
N VAL A 101 0.76 4.71 29.30
CA VAL A 101 0.08 3.85 30.29
C VAL A 101 -0.74 4.68 31.28
N ARG A 102 -0.17 5.79 31.79
CA ARG A 102 -0.88 6.68 32.71
C ARG A 102 -2.16 7.24 32.10
N ILE A 103 -2.11 7.61 30.81
CA ILE A 103 -3.26 8.14 30.08
C ILE A 103 -4.26 7.02 29.80
N ALA A 104 -3.80 5.84 29.37
CA ALA A 104 -4.65 4.69 29.06
C ALA A 104 -5.43 4.18 30.28
N LEU A 105 -4.78 4.10 31.45
CA LEU A 105 -5.43 3.74 32.71
C LEU A 105 -6.46 4.81 33.13
N ARG A 106 -6.13 6.10 32.99
CA ARG A 106 -7.06 7.20 33.32
C ARG A 106 -8.29 7.22 32.41
N GLU A 107 -8.11 7.02 31.11
CA GLU A 107 -9.20 7.07 30.13
C GLU A 107 -9.95 5.74 29.99
N GLY A 108 -9.39 4.65 30.51
CA GLY A 108 -9.99 3.31 30.44
C GLY A 108 -10.13 2.79 28.99
N ARG A 109 -9.30 3.26 28.05
CA ARG A 109 -9.31 2.84 26.64
C ARG A 109 -7.87 2.73 26.09
N PRO A 110 -7.66 1.99 24.98
CA PRO A 110 -6.35 1.95 24.33
C PRO A 110 -5.90 3.34 23.86
N ILE A 111 -4.63 3.67 24.09
CA ILE A 111 -3.98 4.91 23.66
C ILE A 111 -2.78 4.56 22.81
N THR A 112 -2.65 5.20 21.65
CA THR A 112 -1.43 5.15 20.83
C THR A 112 -0.88 6.55 20.67
N MET A 113 0.38 6.75 21.02
CA MET A 113 1.03 8.05 20.96
C MET A 113 2.55 7.95 20.87
N VAL A 114 3.21 9.06 20.56
CA VAL A 114 4.67 9.15 20.62
C VAL A 114 5.10 9.45 22.06
N GLN A 115 6.01 8.63 22.60
CA GLN A 115 6.71 8.87 23.86
C GLN A 115 8.18 9.19 23.57
N ALA A 116 8.65 10.32 24.07
CA ALA A 116 10.06 10.71 23.99
C ALA A 116 10.83 10.15 25.19
N GLY A 117 11.99 9.55 24.98
CA GLY A 117 12.81 9.01 26.06
C GLY A 117 14.31 8.99 25.73
N PRO A 118 15.18 8.62 26.70
CA PRO A 118 16.63 8.60 26.51
C PRO A 118 17.09 7.60 25.43
N GLY A 119 16.27 6.58 25.14
CA GLY A 119 16.51 5.58 24.10
C GLY A 119 16.03 5.98 22.70
N GLY A 120 15.53 7.21 22.53
CA GLY A 120 14.87 7.71 21.31
C GLY A 120 13.36 7.84 21.46
N ASP A 121 12.73 8.48 20.49
CA ASP A 121 11.26 8.57 20.43
C ASP A 121 10.69 7.21 20.02
N ALA A 122 9.54 6.83 20.59
CA ALA A 122 8.86 5.60 20.24
C ALA A 122 7.36 5.84 20.04
N ILE A 123 6.78 5.15 19.06
CA ILE A 123 5.33 4.98 18.97
C ILE A 123 4.97 3.90 19.98
N VAL A 124 4.18 4.28 20.98
CA VAL A 124 3.75 3.41 22.06
C VAL A 124 2.26 3.24 22.01
N THR A 125 1.82 1.98 22.04
CA THR A 125 0.43 1.62 22.28
C THR A 125 0.32 1.07 23.69
N ALA A 126 -0.58 1.66 24.48
CA ALA A 126 -0.92 1.22 25.83
C ALA A 126 -2.39 0.78 25.86
N THR A 127 -2.61 -0.46 26.25
CA THR A 127 -3.93 -1.11 26.23
C THR A 127 -4.29 -1.55 27.64
N PRO A 128 -5.30 -0.95 28.29
CA PRO A 128 -5.79 -1.41 29.58
C PRO A 128 -6.56 -2.73 29.37
N ILE A 129 -6.19 -3.76 30.11
CA ILE A 129 -6.93 -5.03 30.15
C ILE A 129 -7.99 -4.92 31.24
N LYS A 130 -9.22 -5.23 30.87
CA LYS A 130 -10.38 -5.14 31.76
C LYS A 130 -10.86 -6.52 32.21
N ASP A 131 -11.38 -6.61 33.42
CA ASP A 131 -12.12 -7.77 33.89
C ASP A 131 -13.54 -7.83 33.29
N ALA A 132 -14.30 -8.86 33.67
CA ALA A 132 -15.68 -9.06 33.21
C ALA A 132 -16.63 -7.91 33.58
N ASP A 133 -16.30 -7.16 34.63
CA ASP A 133 -17.06 -6.00 35.11
C ASP A 133 -16.62 -4.68 34.43
N GLY A 134 -15.67 -4.76 33.49
CA GLY A 134 -15.18 -3.62 32.72
C GLY A 134 -14.16 -2.74 33.44
N GLN A 135 -13.67 -3.16 34.61
CA GLN A 135 -12.66 -2.45 35.39
C GLN A 135 -11.27 -2.83 34.92
N ALA A 136 -10.38 -1.85 34.78
CA ALA A 136 -9.00 -2.11 34.37
C ALA A 136 -8.23 -2.85 35.47
N VAL A 137 -7.73 -4.05 35.18
CA VAL A 137 -6.94 -4.88 36.11
C VAL A 137 -5.44 -4.74 35.89
N MET A 138 -5.01 -4.44 34.67
CA MET A 138 -3.62 -4.24 34.28
C MET A 138 -3.54 -3.39 33.00
N CYS A 139 -2.36 -2.90 32.65
CA CYS A 139 -2.11 -2.26 31.37
C CYS A 139 -0.89 -2.88 30.69
N VAL A 140 -1.04 -3.18 29.40
CA VAL A 140 0.05 -3.66 28.56
C VAL A 140 0.51 -2.54 27.65
N SER A 141 1.81 -2.34 27.57
CA SER A 141 2.41 -1.34 26.69
C SER A 141 3.50 -1.96 25.81
N ASN A 142 3.38 -1.70 24.51
CA ASN A 142 4.37 -2.03 23.50
C ASN A 142 4.86 -0.76 22.79
N ALA A 143 6.17 -0.63 22.66
CA ALA A 143 6.84 0.54 22.11
C ALA A 143 7.76 0.15 20.96
N ARG A 144 7.57 0.81 19.81
CA ARG A 144 8.44 0.72 18.63
C ARG A 144 9.17 2.02 18.43
N PHE A 145 10.50 1.95 18.43
CA PHE A 145 11.34 3.14 18.32
C PHE A 145 11.36 3.68 16.89
N THR A 146 11.44 5.00 16.77
CA THR A 146 11.41 5.69 15.48
C THR A 146 12.65 5.45 14.65
N ASP A 147 13.77 5.03 15.23
CA ASP A 147 14.99 4.66 14.51
C ASP A 147 14.82 3.37 13.68
N GLU A 148 14.05 2.40 14.19
CA GLU A 148 13.64 1.20 13.45
C GLU A 148 12.64 1.55 12.34
N LEU A 149 11.75 2.51 12.59
CA LEU A 149 10.86 3.06 11.58
C LEU A 149 11.61 3.89 10.54
N GLU A 150 12.69 4.58 10.91
CA GLU A 150 13.59 5.29 10.00
C GLU A 150 14.41 4.32 9.16
N LEU A 151 14.76 3.14 9.70
CA LEU A 151 15.37 2.05 8.93
C LEU A 151 14.38 1.43 7.96
N LEU A 152 13.11 1.28 8.37
CA LEU A 152 12.02 0.86 7.50
C LEU A 152 11.73 1.90 6.42
N ASP A 153 11.69 3.18 6.78
CA ASP A 153 11.53 4.34 5.90
C ASP A 153 12.76 4.48 5.00
N LYS A 154 13.99 4.22 5.47
CA LYS A 154 15.19 4.13 4.61
C LYS A 154 15.20 2.89 3.72
N TYR A 155 14.61 1.78 4.14
CA TYR A 155 14.46 0.57 3.33
C TYR A 155 13.42 0.80 2.22
N TYR A 156 12.29 1.45 2.53
CA TYR A 156 11.28 1.83 1.56
C TYR A 156 11.69 3.03 0.70
N ARG A 157 12.37 4.05 1.25
CA ARG A 157 12.99 5.16 0.49
C ARG A 157 14.19 4.72 -0.32
N GLY A 158 14.95 3.74 0.16
CA GLY A 158 16.05 3.10 -0.55
C GLY A 158 15.57 2.30 -1.76
N ARG A 159 14.34 1.75 -1.71
CA ARG A 159 13.62 1.20 -2.87
C ARG A 159 12.90 2.27 -3.72
N ASN A 160 12.59 3.44 -3.17
CA ASN A 160 12.09 4.59 -3.93
C ASN A 160 13.22 5.45 -4.53
N LYS A 161 14.49 5.07 -4.39
CA LYS A 161 15.42 5.32 -5.49
C LYS A 161 14.96 4.40 -6.60
N GLN A 162 14.08 4.91 -7.46
CA GLN A 162 14.03 4.45 -8.84
C GLN A 162 15.49 4.25 -9.29
N PRO A 163 15.82 3.13 -9.93
CA PRO A 163 17.14 2.99 -10.53
C PRO A 163 17.46 4.29 -11.27
N ASP A 164 18.71 4.75 -11.16
CA ASP A 164 19.29 5.64 -12.16
C ASP A 164 19.19 4.88 -13.49
N TYR A 165 18.02 4.93 -14.12
CA TYR A 165 17.93 4.88 -15.55
C TYR A 165 18.85 6.00 -16.02
N ASP A 166 19.59 5.77 -17.09
CA ASP A 166 20.15 6.88 -17.82
C ASP A 166 18.94 7.67 -18.39
N GLU A 167 18.38 8.58 -17.57
CA GLU A 167 17.10 9.28 -17.72
C GLU A 167 17.07 10.22 -18.94
N LYS A 168 18.12 10.19 -19.76
CA LYS A 168 18.33 11.07 -20.90
C LYS A 168 17.73 10.56 -22.21
N SER A 169 17.26 9.32 -22.29
CA SER A 169 16.53 8.83 -23.46
C SER A 169 15.14 8.35 -23.08
N ILE A 170 14.13 9.11 -23.48
CA ILE A 170 12.76 8.60 -23.54
C ILE A 170 12.76 7.44 -24.54
N VAL A 171 12.53 6.25 -24.03
CA VAL A 171 12.44 5.04 -24.85
C VAL A 171 11.01 4.94 -25.37
N THR A 172 10.75 5.50 -26.55
CA THR A 172 9.45 5.36 -27.22
C THR A 172 9.62 5.27 -28.73
N LYS A 173 8.88 4.34 -29.34
CA LYS A 173 8.67 4.25 -30.80
C LYS A 173 7.28 4.73 -31.19
N ASN A 174 6.40 4.94 -30.22
CA ASN A 174 5.04 5.39 -30.46
C ASN A 174 4.99 6.90 -30.82
N ALA A 175 4.38 7.22 -31.96
CA ALA A 175 4.31 8.58 -32.47
C ALA A 175 3.47 9.53 -31.60
N GLU A 176 2.44 9.03 -30.91
CA GLU A 176 1.61 9.85 -30.02
C GLU A 176 2.39 10.24 -28.76
N VAL A 177 3.11 9.30 -28.17
CA VAL A 177 3.99 9.54 -27.03
C VAL A 177 5.11 10.51 -27.43
N ALA A 178 5.72 10.34 -28.61
CA ALA A 178 6.75 11.27 -29.10
C ALA A 178 6.21 12.71 -29.20
N LYS A 179 5.01 12.90 -29.78
CA LYS A 179 4.34 14.22 -29.85
C LYS A 179 3.99 14.78 -28.47
N LEU A 180 3.60 13.92 -27.53
CA LEU A 180 3.33 14.30 -26.15
C LEU A 180 4.58 14.88 -25.49
N TYR A 181 5.74 14.23 -25.64
CA TYR A 181 7.01 14.71 -25.10
C TYR A 181 7.53 15.97 -25.81
N GLU A 182 7.28 16.13 -27.10
CA GLU A 182 7.54 17.37 -27.81
C GLU A 182 6.69 18.53 -27.27
N SER A 183 5.39 18.30 -27.09
CA SER A 183 4.46 19.26 -26.49
C SER A 183 4.88 19.61 -25.06
N ALA A 184 5.23 18.61 -24.26
CA ALA A 184 5.73 18.78 -22.90
C ALA A 184 7.00 19.65 -22.87
N ARG A 185 7.92 19.47 -23.83
CA ARG A 185 9.12 20.30 -23.98
C ARG A 185 8.81 21.76 -24.32
N GLN A 186 7.80 22.00 -25.15
CA GLN A 186 7.36 23.37 -25.47
C GLN A 186 6.75 24.05 -24.24
N VAL A 187 5.87 23.34 -23.54
CA VAL A 187 5.19 23.82 -22.33
C VAL A 187 6.16 24.00 -21.16
N ALA A 188 7.24 23.21 -21.10
CA ALA A 188 8.28 23.35 -20.09
C ALA A 188 8.91 24.76 -20.05
N LYS A 189 8.92 25.49 -21.18
CA LYS A 189 9.45 26.86 -21.26
C LYS A 189 8.57 27.91 -20.59
N ALA A 190 7.27 27.62 -20.39
CA ALA A 190 6.32 28.48 -19.71
C ALA A 190 6.26 28.18 -18.21
N ASP A 191 5.83 29.15 -17.39
CA ASP A 191 5.64 29.00 -15.94
C ASP A 191 4.19 28.61 -15.56
N SER A 192 3.44 28.05 -16.52
CA SER A 192 2.04 27.65 -16.33
C SER A 192 1.90 26.36 -15.52
N SER A 193 0.78 26.23 -14.81
CA SER A 193 0.33 24.97 -14.21
C SER A 193 0.07 23.92 -15.30
N ILE A 194 0.43 22.67 -15.01
CA ILE A 194 0.23 21.54 -15.91
C ILE A 194 -0.54 20.46 -15.18
N LEU A 195 -1.53 19.87 -15.86
CA LEU A 195 -2.24 18.69 -15.39
C LEU A 195 -1.90 17.51 -16.30
N ILE A 196 -1.34 16.45 -15.74
CA ILE A 196 -1.05 15.20 -16.43
C ILE A 196 -2.14 14.19 -16.09
N THR A 197 -2.92 13.76 -17.07
CA THR A 197 -3.94 12.71 -16.89
C THR A 197 -3.46 11.39 -17.47
N GLY A 198 -3.93 10.28 -16.91
CA GLY A 198 -3.63 8.95 -17.44
C GLY A 198 -3.71 7.89 -16.36
N GLU A 199 -3.84 6.63 -16.77
CA GLU A 199 -3.95 5.51 -15.85
C GLU A 199 -2.75 5.39 -14.91
N THR A 200 -2.94 4.70 -13.78
CA THR A 200 -1.86 4.40 -12.84
C THR A 200 -0.80 3.54 -13.53
N GLY A 201 0.48 3.83 -13.27
CA GLY A 201 1.60 3.07 -13.84
C GLY A 201 1.97 3.44 -15.30
N THR A 202 1.40 4.50 -15.89
CA THR A 202 1.72 4.92 -17.26
C THR A 202 3.00 5.75 -17.40
N GLY A 203 3.66 6.13 -16.29
CA GLY A 203 4.87 6.96 -16.31
C GLY A 203 4.62 8.47 -16.20
N LYS A 204 3.52 8.89 -15.56
CA LYS A 204 3.21 10.31 -15.33
C LYS A 204 4.32 11.06 -14.58
N SER A 205 4.93 10.46 -13.55
CA SER A 205 6.07 11.06 -12.82
C SER A 205 7.29 11.30 -13.72
N MET A 206 7.56 10.39 -14.66
CA MET A 206 8.65 10.58 -15.64
C MET A 206 8.38 11.76 -16.57
N LEU A 207 7.14 11.94 -17.02
CA LEU A 207 6.76 13.10 -17.83
C LEU A 207 6.86 14.40 -17.02
N ALA A 208 6.43 14.40 -15.75
CA ALA A 208 6.55 15.55 -14.86
C ALA A 208 8.01 15.97 -14.64
N LYS A 209 8.89 14.98 -14.41
CA LYS A 209 10.33 15.21 -14.27
C LYS A 209 10.95 15.74 -15.57
N TYR A 210 10.61 15.15 -16.72
CA TYR A 210 11.06 15.62 -18.03
C TYR A 210 10.67 17.09 -18.28
N ILE A 211 9.46 17.49 -17.88
CA ILE A 211 9.01 18.89 -17.96
C ILE A 211 9.86 19.80 -17.07
N HIS A 212 10.17 19.37 -15.85
CA HIS A 212 11.02 20.13 -14.95
C HIS A 212 12.43 20.33 -15.53
N ASP A 213 13.05 19.25 -16.00
CA ASP A 213 14.42 19.24 -16.53
C ASP A 213 14.57 20.10 -17.80
N ASN A 214 13.49 20.26 -18.57
CA ASN A 214 13.45 21.11 -19.77
C ASN A 214 12.93 22.53 -19.50
N SER A 215 12.72 22.90 -18.23
CA SER A 215 12.19 24.22 -17.85
C SER A 215 13.27 25.22 -17.45
N GLN A 216 12.88 26.49 -17.31
CA GLN A 216 13.75 27.53 -16.73
C GLN A 216 14.14 27.23 -15.26
N ARG A 217 13.42 26.31 -14.61
CA ARG A 217 13.58 25.92 -13.20
C ARG A 217 14.35 24.61 -13.02
N ALA A 218 14.96 24.06 -14.08
CA ALA A 218 15.70 22.78 -14.04
C ALA A 218 16.89 22.75 -13.06
N LYS A 219 17.41 23.93 -12.66
CA LYS A 219 18.45 24.03 -11.61
C LYS A 219 17.86 24.04 -10.18
N GLY A 220 16.57 24.30 -10.06
CA GLY A 220 15.84 24.29 -8.79
C GLY A 220 15.51 22.87 -8.35
N LYS A 221 14.90 22.72 -7.18
CA LYS A 221 14.49 21.39 -6.69
C LYS A 221 13.24 20.92 -7.43
N PHE A 222 13.21 19.64 -7.79
CA PHE A 222 12.00 18.91 -8.13
C PHE A 222 11.54 18.14 -6.89
N ILE A 223 10.41 18.53 -6.32
CA ILE A 223 9.84 17.87 -5.13
C ILE A 223 8.56 17.16 -5.54
N GLU A 224 8.49 15.86 -5.25
CA GLU A 224 7.32 15.02 -5.53
C GLU A 224 6.55 14.71 -4.24
N LEU A 225 5.22 14.76 -4.34
CA LEU A 225 4.30 14.35 -3.30
C LEU A 225 3.19 13.51 -3.92
N ASN A 226 3.03 12.27 -3.46
CA ASN A 226 1.86 11.47 -3.79
C ASN A 226 0.76 11.73 -2.74
N CYS A 227 -0.35 12.32 -3.17
CA CYS A 227 -1.44 12.71 -2.28
C CYS A 227 -2.20 11.52 -1.70
N ALA A 228 -2.21 10.36 -2.38
CA ALA A 228 -2.86 9.15 -1.91
C ALA A 228 -2.00 8.36 -0.89
N ALA A 229 -0.68 8.59 -0.85
CA ALA A 229 0.23 7.84 0.01
C ALA A 229 0.33 8.37 1.45
N ILE A 230 -0.13 9.60 1.71
CA ILE A 230 0.00 10.27 3.01
C ILE A 230 -1.37 10.36 3.67
N PRO A 231 -1.50 10.00 4.96
CA PRO A 231 -2.73 10.19 5.72
C PRO A 231 -3.24 11.64 5.66
N GLU A 232 -4.54 11.81 5.53
CA GLU A 232 -5.23 13.12 5.42
C GLU A 232 -4.80 14.12 6.52
N ASN A 233 -4.60 13.62 7.75
CA ASN A 233 -4.18 14.43 8.88
C ASN A 233 -2.71 14.90 8.83
N LEU A 234 -1.88 14.31 7.98
CA LEU A 234 -0.45 14.62 7.86
C LEU A 234 -0.11 15.42 6.59
N ILE A 235 -0.85 15.22 5.50
CA ILE A 235 -0.56 15.87 4.20
C ILE A 235 -0.55 17.40 4.31
N GLU A 236 -1.39 18.00 5.15
CA GLU A 236 -1.38 19.45 5.39
C GLU A 236 -0.04 19.91 5.96
N SER A 237 0.47 19.19 6.96
CA SER A 237 1.69 19.53 7.67
C SER A 237 2.94 19.29 6.82
N GLU A 238 2.88 18.33 5.90
CA GLU A 238 3.92 18.12 4.89
C GLU A 238 3.91 19.23 3.84
N LEU A 239 2.75 19.56 3.26
CA LEU A 239 2.64 20.57 2.20
C LEU A 239 3.03 21.97 2.69
N PHE A 240 2.44 22.42 3.78
CA PHE A 240 2.51 23.82 4.22
C PHE A 240 3.46 24.04 5.40
N GLY A 241 3.91 22.97 6.05
CA GLY A 241 4.73 23.07 7.26
C GLY A 241 3.91 23.50 8.47
N TYR A 242 4.58 23.56 9.62
CA TYR A 242 3.94 23.95 10.88
C TYR A 242 4.88 24.76 11.75
N GLU A 243 4.30 25.63 12.58
CA GLU A 243 5.02 26.36 13.62
C GLU A 243 5.15 25.54 14.92
N SER A 244 6.09 25.94 15.77
CA SER A 244 6.30 25.28 17.06
C SER A 244 5.01 25.32 17.90
N GLY A 245 4.54 24.16 18.35
CA GLY A 245 3.33 24.06 19.18
C GLY A 245 2.00 24.06 18.42
N ALA A 246 2.01 23.93 17.09
CA ALA A 246 0.78 23.89 16.28
C ALA A 246 -0.18 22.74 16.64
N PHE A 247 0.34 21.60 17.10
CA PHE A 247 -0.43 20.44 17.55
C PHE A 247 0.40 19.58 18.52
N THR A 248 -0.26 18.63 19.19
CA THR A 248 0.40 17.69 20.11
C THR A 248 1.38 16.80 19.35
N GLY A 249 2.69 16.95 19.61
CA GLY A 249 3.76 16.27 18.87
C GLY A 249 4.50 17.14 17.84
N ALA A 250 4.14 18.42 17.69
CA ALA A 250 4.89 19.36 16.85
C ALA A 250 6.33 19.52 17.39
N LYS A 251 7.33 19.38 16.51
CA LYS A 251 8.74 19.59 16.87
C LYS A 251 8.97 21.01 17.38
N LYS A 252 9.79 21.15 18.43
CA LYS A 252 10.29 22.45 18.89
C LYS A 252 11.06 23.10 17.74
N GLY A 253 10.60 24.29 17.31
CA GLY A 253 11.15 25.01 16.15
C GLY A 253 10.35 24.85 14.84
N GLY A 254 9.28 24.05 14.83
CA GLY A 254 8.44 23.85 13.64
C GLY A 254 9.09 22.97 12.56
N LYS A 255 8.45 22.89 11.40
CA LYS A 255 8.95 22.19 10.21
C LYS A 255 8.57 22.99 8.95
N PRO A 256 9.51 23.25 8.02
CA PRO A 256 9.17 23.85 6.73
C PRO A 256 8.33 22.89 5.88
N GLY A 257 7.37 23.45 5.14
CA GLY A 257 6.55 22.67 4.20
C GLY A 257 7.25 22.39 2.88
N LEU A 258 6.70 21.45 2.11
CA LEU A 258 7.18 21.12 0.76
C LEU A 258 7.11 22.30 -0.20
N PHE A 259 6.13 23.21 -0.02
CA PHE A 259 6.10 24.47 -0.77
C PHE A 259 7.33 25.35 -0.51
N GLU A 260 7.76 25.48 0.75
CA GLU A 260 8.98 26.23 1.08
C GLU A 260 10.22 25.52 0.52
N MET A 261 10.24 24.19 0.61
CA MET A 261 11.36 23.40 0.11
C MET A 261 11.49 23.44 -1.42
N ALA A 262 10.38 23.60 -2.14
CA ALA A 262 10.33 23.65 -3.60
C ALA A 262 10.53 25.06 -4.16
N ASP A 263 10.80 26.06 -3.32
CA ASP A 263 10.96 27.44 -3.75
C ASP A 263 12.08 27.59 -4.80
N GLY A 264 11.80 28.33 -5.88
CA GLY A 264 12.65 28.44 -7.07
C GLY A 264 12.66 27.19 -7.97
N GLY A 265 11.95 26.14 -7.58
CA GLY A 265 11.87 24.84 -8.28
C GLY A 265 10.44 24.48 -8.71
N SER A 266 10.13 23.19 -8.71
CA SER A 266 8.82 22.65 -9.07
C SER A 266 8.31 21.69 -7.99
N LEU A 267 7.02 21.77 -7.69
CA LEU A 267 6.29 20.84 -6.84
C LEU A 267 5.37 20.00 -7.73
N PHE A 268 5.62 18.69 -7.73
CA PHE A 268 4.82 17.69 -8.41
C PHE A 268 3.85 17.03 -7.42
N LEU A 269 2.56 17.16 -7.69
CA LEU A 269 1.48 16.57 -6.90
C LEU A 269 0.86 15.41 -7.68
N ASP A 270 1.23 14.19 -7.32
CA ASP A 270 0.69 12.96 -7.93
C ASP A 270 -0.59 12.54 -7.21
N GLU A 271 -1.51 11.95 -7.98
CA GLU A 271 -2.88 11.61 -7.58
C GLU A 271 -3.63 12.78 -6.89
N ILE A 272 -3.61 13.97 -7.52
CA ILE A 272 -4.26 15.18 -6.99
C ILE A 272 -5.78 15.00 -6.75
N GLY A 273 -6.41 14.06 -7.47
CA GLY A 273 -7.82 13.69 -7.28
C GLY A 273 -8.13 12.97 -5.96
N ASP A 274 -7.11 12.60 -5.18
CA ASP A 274 -7.23 12.07 -3.82
C ASP A 274 -7.03 13.15 -2.74
N MET A 275 -6.80 14.41 -3.12
CA MET A 275 -6.60 15.49 -2.16
C MET A 275 -7.89 15.86 -1.40
N PRO A 276 -7.87 15.88 -0.06
CA PRO A 276 -8.97 16.34 0.77
C PRO A 276 -9.49 17.74 0.41
N LEU A 277 -10.81 17.94 0.44
CA LEU A 277 -11.49 19.18 0.04
C LEU A 277 -11.01 20.42 0.81
N ASN A 278 -10.73 20.29 2.11
CA ASN A 278 -10.20 21.37 2.93
C ASN A 278 -8.81 21.84 2.47
N LEU A 279 -7.99 20.92 1.95
CA LEU A 279 -6.64 21.21 1.46
C LEU A 279 -6.66 21.80 0.05
N GLN A 280 -7.67 21.45 -0.76
CA GLN A 280 -7.86 22.05 -2.08
C GLN A 280 -8.00 23.58 -2.00
N VAL A 281 -8.63 24.11 -0.94
CA VAL A 281 -8.75 25.56 -0.70
C VAL A 281 -7.38 26.19 -0.42
N LYS A 282 -6.58 25.56 0.45
CA LYS A 282 -5.23 26.07 0.77
C LYS A 282 -4.27 25.96 -0.41
N LEU A 283 -4.38 24.88 -1.18
CA LEU A 283 -3.62 24.69 -2.41
C LEU A 283 -3.98 25.78 -3.43
N LEU A 284 -5.27 26.06 -3.63
CA LEU A 284 -5.72 27.13 -4.51
C LEU A 284 -5.12 28.49 -4.10
N HIS A 285 -5.16 28.81 -2.81
CA HIS A 285 -4.55 30.04 -2.27
C HIS A 285 -3.05 30.12 -2.58
N ALA A 286 -2.32 29.02 -2.37
CA ALA A 286 -0.89 28.94 -2.67
C ALA A 286 -0.60 29.15 -4.16
N ILE A 287 -1.41 28.58 -5.06
CA ILE A 287 -1.25 28.70 -6.52
C ILE A 287 -1.62 30.10 -7.02
N GLN A 288 -2.67 30.69 -6.46
CA GLN A 288 -3.18 31.99 -6.90
C GLN A 288 -2.31 33.14 -6.40
N ASN A 289 -2.05 33.17 -5.10
CA ASN A 289 -1.41 34.30 -4.43
C ASN A 289 0.10 34.12 -4.28
N ARG A 290 0.65 32.94 -4.61
CA ARG A 290 2.07 32.61 -4.41
C ARG A 290 2.51 32.82 -2.97
N ILE A 291 1.61 32.55 -2.03
CA ILE A 291 1.79 32.74 -0.60
C ILE A 291 1.24 31.53 0.13
N ILE A 292 1.98 31.06 1.14
CA ILE A 292 1.53 30.03 2.06
C ILE A 292 1.54 30.54 3.50
N THR A 293 0.78 29.84 4.36
CA THR A 293 0.78 30.05 5.81
C THR A 293 0.98 28.70 6.47
N ARG A 294 1.95 28.61 7.38
CA ARG A 294 2.20 27.38 8.16
C ARG A 294 1.04 27.10 9.11
N ILE A 295 0.83 25.82 9.42
CA ILE A 295 -0.16 25.41 10.43
C ILE A 295 0.20 26.03 11.78
N GLY A 296 -0.79 26.64 12.44
CA GLY A 296 -0.62 27.33 13.72
C GLY A 296 0.08 28.69 13.63
N GLY A 297 0.53 29.09 12.44
CA GLY A 297 1.14 30.40 12.19
C GLY A 297 0.16 31.39 11.56
N THR A 298 0.49 32.67 11.67
CA THR A 298 -0.24 33.78 11.01
C THR A 298 0.60 34.50 9.96
N ALA A 299 1.90 34.18 9.88
CA ALA A 299 2.82 34.80 8.94
C ALA A 299 2.63 34.23 7.54
N GLU A 300 2.26 35.10 6.61
CA GLU A 300 2.28 34.83 5.17
C GLU A 300 3.71 34.75 4.66
N LYS A 301 4.00 33.72 3.86
CA LYS A 301 5.31 33.50 3.25
C LYS A 301 5.19 33.44 1.73
N PRO A 302 5.85 34.33 0.99
CA PRO A 302 5.89 34.25 -0.46
C PRO A 302 6.67 33.01 -0.89
N VAL A 303 6.15 32.31 -1.89
CA VAL A 303 6.77 31.14 -2.51
C VAL A 303 6.69 31.25 -4.03
N ASN A 304 7.80 30.97 -4.70
CA ASN A 304 7.88 30.94 -6.15
C ASN A 304 8.07 29.50 -6.62
N VAL A 305 6.96 28.75 -6.71
CA VAL A 305 6.95 27.33 -7.06
C VAL A 305 6.13 27.10 -8.32
N ARG A 306 6.66 26.32 -9.26
CA ARG A 306 5.88 25.82 -10.40
C ARG A 306 5.12 24.57 -9.98
N ILE A 307 3.84 24.51 -10.31
CA ILE A 307 2.98 23.39 -9.97
C ILE A 307 2.78 22.49 -11.18
N ILE A 308 3.07 21.21 -10.98
CA ILE A 308 2.77 20.13 -11.94
C ILE A 308 1.88 19.15 -11.17
N THR A 309 0.73 18.78 -11.71
CA THR A 309 -0.18 17.84 -11.07
C THR A 309 -0.40 16.62 -11.95
N ALA A 310 -0.70 15.47 -11.34
CA ALA A 310 -1.10 14.28 -12.05
C ALA A 310 -2.28 13.59 -11.37
N THR A 311 -3.08 12.85 -12.14
CA THR A 311 -4.21 12.06 -11.63
C THR A 311 -4.60 10.95 -12.59
N ASN A 312 -5.07 9.82 -12.04
CA ASN A 312 -5.79 8.78 -12.79
C ASN A 312 -7.31 8.97 -12.80
N LYS A 313 -7.85 9.88 -11.98
CA LYS A 313 -9.30 10.13 -11.85
C LYS A 313 -9.81 11.17 -12.84
N ASN A 314 -11.08 11.06 -13.20
CA ASN A 314 -11.78 12.09 -13.95
C ASN A 314 -12.14 13.25 -13.01
N LEU A 315 -11.38 14.35 -13.07
CA LEU A 315 -11.59 15.52 -12.21
C LEU A 315 -12.91 16.24 -12.53
N GLU A 316 -13.37 16.26 -13.77
CA GLU A 316 -14.65 16.89 -14.14
C GLU A 316 -15.82 16.22 -13.41
N LYS A 317 -15.82 14.88 -13.41
CA LYS A 317 -16.79 14.09 -12.64
C LYS A 317 -16.69 14.35 -11.14
N LEU A 318 -15.48 14.44 -10.58
CA LEU A 318 -15.32 14.78 -9.15
C LEU A 318 -15.81 16.19 -8.82
N VAL A 319 -15.73 17.13 -9.77
CA VAL A 319 -16.30 18.48 -9.62
C VAL A 319 -17.83 18.41 -9.61
N GLU A 320 -18.43 17.65 -10.52
CA GLU A 320 -19.89 17.42 -10.55
C GLU A 320 -20.41 16.76 -9.25
N GLU A 321 -19.64 15.83 -8.69
CA GLU A 321 -19.95 15.14 -7.43
C GLU A 321 -19.63 15.97 -6.18
N GLY A 322 -19.04 17.16 -6.32
CA GLY A 322 -18.65 18.03 -5.20
C GLY A 322 -17.44 17.53 -4.39
N LEU A 323 -16.72 16.54 -4.90
CA LEU A 323 -15.50 15.95 -4.31
C LEU A 323 -14.23 16.69 -4.71
N PHE A 324 -14.30 17.52 -5.76
CA PHE A 324 -13.21 18.39 -6.19
C PHE A 324 -13.75 19.80 -6.46
N ARG A 325 -13.00 20.83 -6.09
CA ARG A 325 -13.45 22.21 -6.29
C ARG A 325 -13.25 22.67 -7.72
N SER A 326 -14.29 23.28 -8.30
CA SER A 326 -14.25 23.82 -9.67
C SER A 326 -13.19 24.92 -9.85
N ASP A 327 -13.01 25.79 -8.86
CA ASP A 327 -12.02 26.88 -8.89
C ASP A 327 -10.57 26.36 -8.96
N LEU A 328 -10.25 25.32 -8.19
CA LEU A 328 -8.96 24.63 -8.26
C LEU A 328 -8.78 23.90 -9.60
N TYR A 329 -9.83 23.21 -10.08
CA TYR A 329 -9.79 22.50 -11.35
C TYR A 329 -9.34 23.43 -12.49
N TYR A 330 -10.00 24.58 -12.66
CA TYR A 330 -9.62 25.53 -13.71
C TYR A 330 -8.22 26.14 -13.53
N ARG A 331 -7.71 26.21 -12.28
CA ARG A 331 -6.39 26.76 -12.00
C ARG A 331 -5.24 25.79 -12.30
N ILE A 332 -5.48 24.48 -12.23
CA ILE A 332 -4.49 23.44 -12.56
C ILE A 332 -4.64 22.92 -13.99
N HIS A 333 -5.86 22.93 -14.55
CA HIS A 333 -6.20 22.51 -15.91
C HIS A 333 -5.88 23.60 -16.96
N VAL A 334 -4.70 24.22 -16.88
CA VAL A 334 -4.26 25.25 -17.84
C VAL A 334 -3.65 24.59 -19.07
N VAL A 335 -2.77 23.60 -18.86
CA VAL A 335 -2.19 22.80 -19.94
C VAL A 335 -2.40 21.33 -19.62
N PRO A 336 -3.43 20.68 -20.21
CA PRO A 336 -3.66 19.26 -20.02
C PRO A 336 -2.72 18.44 -20.92
N LEU A 337 -2.08 17.43 -20.34
CA LEU A 337 -1.26 16.45 -21.03
C LEU A 337 -1.79 15.05 -20.71
N HIS A 338 -2.20 14.28 -21.72
CA HIS A 338 -2.73 12.94 -21.51
C HIS A 338 -1.66 11.89 -21.81
N MET A 339 -1.32 11.06 -20.84
CA MET A 339 -0.42 9.93 -21.00
C MET A 339 -1.22 8.67 -21.39
N PRO A 340 -1.01 8.11 -22.60
CA PRO A 340 -1.72 6.93 -23.05
C PRO A 340 -1.34 5.68 -22.23
N ALA A 341 -2.29 4.76 -22.12
CA ALA A 341 -2.07 3.46 -21.50
C ALA A 341 -1.12 2.61 -22.37
N LEU A 342 -0.39 1.67 -21.75
CA LEU A 342 0.60 0.82 -22.45
C LEU A 342 -0.03 0.04 -23.62
N ARG A 343 -1.26 -0.43 -23.48
CA ARG A 343 -2.03 -1.09 -24.55
C ARG A 343 -2.30 -0.22 -25.79
N GLN A 344 -2.20 1.10 -25.68
CA GLN A 344 -2.35 2.06 -26.80
C GLN A 344 -1.01 2.38 -27.47
N ARG A 345 0.11 1.92 -26.89
CA ARG A 345 1.48 2.14 -27.37
C ARG A 345 2.29 0.85 -27.35
N LYS A 346 1.75 -0.18 -28.01
CA LYS A 346 2.34 -1.53 -28.02
C LYS A 346 3.78 -1.53 -28.55
N GLU A 347 4.11 -0.61 -29.45
CA GLU A 347 5.45 -0.45 -30.02
C GLU A 347 6.52 -0.13 -28.96
N ASP A 348 6.12 0.35 -27.78
CA ASP A 348 7.02 0.63 -26.67
C ASP A 348 7.29 -0.61 -25.81
N ILE A 349 6.43 -1.64 -25.85
CA ILE A 349 6.55 -2.83 -25.00
C ILE A 349 7.87 -3.55 -25.25
N ASP A 350 8.23 -3.79 -26.51
CA ASP A 350 9.48 -4.48 -26.87
C ASP A 350 10.72 -3.80 -26.29
N GLU A 351 10.77 -2.48 -26.43
CA GLU A 351 11.93 -1.69 -26.02
C GLU A 351 11.99 -1.57 -24.48
N LEU A 352 10.83 -1.44 -23.84
CA LEU A 352 10.71 -1.48 -22.38
C LEU A 352 11.14 -2.85 -21.82
N VAL A 353 10.69 -3.96 -22.41
CA VAL A 353 11.08 -5.32 -22.02
C VAL A 353 12.59 -5.48 -22.11
N LYS A 354 13.20 -5.12 -23.24
CA LYS A 354 14.66 -5.20 -23.43
C LYS A 354 15.41 -4.38 -22.40
N SER A 355 14.94 -3.15 -22.14
CA SER A 355 15.57 -2.25 -21.19
C SER A 355 15.46 -2.76 -19.75
N PHE A 356 14.29 -3.29 -19.35
CA PHE A 356 14.12 -3.91 -18.03
C PHE A 356 14.92 -5.20 -17.88
N LEU A 357 14.97 -6.05 -18.90
CA LEU A 357 15.81 -7.25 -18.87
C LEU A 357 17.28 -6.90 -18.66
N GLN A 358 17.81 -5.93 -19.42
CA GLN A 358 19.17 -5.45 -19.25
C GLN A 358 19.41 -4.90 -17.83
N LEU A 359 18.49 -4.08 -17.34
CA LEU A 359 18.56 -3.49 -16.00
C LEU A 359 18.62 -4.57 -14.91
N PHE A 360 17.72 -5.55 -14.95
CA PHE A 360 17.62 -6.58 -13.91
C PHE A 360 18.71 -7.64 -14.03
N ASN A 361 19.14 -8.00 -15.25
CA ASN A 361 20.31 -8.86 -15.44
C ASN A 361 21.56 -8.24 -14.82
N ASN A 362 21.82 -6.95 -15.08
CA ASN A 362 22.94 -6.23 -14.47
C ASN A 362 22.81 -6.14 -12.95
N ARG A 363 21.61 -5.88 -12.43
CA ARG A 363 21.36 -5.76 -10.99
C ARG A 363 21.56 -7.08 -10.25
N TYR A 364 21.12 -8.19 -10.82
CA TYR A 364 21.13 -9.50 -10.16
C TYR A 364 22.28 -10.41 -10.59
N GLY A 365 23.13 -9.96 -11.52
CA GLY A 365 24.20 -10.79 -12.08
C GLY A 365 23.67 -11.98 -12.90
N SER A 366 22.48 -11.83 -13.48
CA SER A 366 21.80 -12.85 -14.28
C SER A 366 22.09 -12.67 -15.77
N GLN A 367 21.84 -13.72 -16.56
CA GLN A 367 21.88 -13.68 -18.02
C GLN A 367 20.58 -14.29 -18.57
N VAL A 368 19.47 -13.57 -18.35
CA VAL A 368 18.14 -14.00 -18.78
C VAL A 368 17.77 -13.30 -20.07
N GLU A 369 17.40 -14.08 -21.08
CA GLU A 369 16.89 -13.61 -22.38
C GLU A 369 15.41 -13.98 -22.55
N ILE A 370 14.70 -13.34 -23.47
CA ILE A 370 13.30 -13.63 -23.80
C ILE A 370 13.21 -14.07 -25.26
N VAL A 371 12.42 -15.12 -25.54
CA VAL A 371 12.15 -15.58 -26.90
C VAL A 371 11.02 -14.76 -27.55
N ASP A 372 10.98 -14.75 -28.88
CA ASP A 372 10.06 -13.92 -29.65
C ASP A 372 8.58 -14.29 -29.35
N GLU A 373 8.26 -15.57 -29.17
CA GLU A 373 6.89 -16.03 -28.88
C GLU A 373 6.39 -15.48 -27.53
N ALA A 374 7.24 -15.51 -26.50
CA ALA A 374 6.91 -14.92 -25.21
C ALA A 374 6.74 -13.40 -25.32
N LEU A 375 7.56 -12.73 -26.14
CA LEU A 375 7.45 -11.29 -26.38
C LEU A 375 6.15 -10.92 -27.12
N GLU A 376 5.71 -11.73 -28.09
CA GLU A 376 4.42 -11.55 -28.77
C GLU A 376 3.27 -11.63 -27.76
N MET A 377 3.28 -12.61 -26.85
CA MET A 377 2.26 -12.70 -25.78
C MET A 377 2.23 -11.46 -24.89
N LEU A 378 3.40 -10.88 -24.58
CA LEU A 378 3.49 -9.63 -23.83
C LEU A 378 2.89 -8.44 -24.61
N ASN A 379 3.01 -8.41 -25.94
CA ASN A 379 2.42 -7.37 -26.80
C ASN A 379 0.90 -7.46 -26.92
N GLU A 380 0.33 -8.66 -26.75
CA GLU A 380 -1.12 -8.88 -26.79
C GLU A 380 -1.81 -8.58 -25.46
N TYR A 381 -1.08 -8.69 -24.35
CA TYR A 381 -1.62 -8.44 -23.02
C TYR A 381 -2.10 -6.99 -22.84
N ARG A 382 -3.18 -6.81 -22.06
CA ARG A 382 -3.84 -5.51 -21.88
C ARG A 382 -3.10 -4.56 -20.94
N TRP A 383 -2.19 -5.07 -20.11
CA TRP A 383 -1.40 -4.31 -19.13
C TRP A 383 -2.26 -3.38 -18.24
N PRO A 384 -3.20 -3.91 -17.43
CA PRO A 384 -4.01 -3.10 -16.53
C PRO A 384 -3.17 -2.27 -15.53
N GLY A 385 -1.98 -2.73 -15.15
CA GLY A 385 -1.02 -1.97 -14.32
C GLY A 385 0.07 -1.24 -15.12
N ASN A 386 -0.09 -1.15 -16.45
CA ASN A 386 0.79 -0.42 -17.38
C ASN A 386 2.28 -0.76 -17.19
N ILE A 387 3.18 0.23 -17.27
CA ILE A 387 4.63 0.02 -17.20
C ILE A 387 5.04 -0.60 -15.85
N ARG A 388 4.35 -0.24 -14.75
CA ARG A 388 4.66 -0.77 -13.41
C ARG A 388 4.42 -2.28 -13.32
N GLU A 389 3.37 -2.77 -13.95
CA GLU A 389 3.10 -4.22 -14.03
C GLU A 389 4.12 -4.93 -14.92
N LEU A 390 4.46 -4.34 -16.07
CA LEU A 390 5.49 -4.87 -16.97
C LEU A 390 6.85 -4.96 -16.26
N GLU A 391 7.30 -3.88 -15.61
CA GLU A 391 8.56 -3.84 -14.86
C GLU A 391 8.60 -4.95 -13.78
N ASN A 392 7.55 -5.06 -12.97
CA ASN A 392 7.46 -6.08 -11.92
C ASN A 392 7.44 -7.51 -12.49
N LEU A 393 6.79 -7.72 -13.63
CA LEU A 393 6.78 -9.01 -14.31
C LEU A 393 8.18 -9.38 -14.75
N ILE A 394 8.87 -8.49 -15.46
CA ILE A 394 10.22 -8.75 -15.98
C ILE A 394 11.20 -8.96 -14.82
N GLU A 395 11.14 -8.14 -13.76
CA GLU A 395 11.95 -8.35 -12.56
C GLU A 395 11.73 -9.75 -11.96
N ARG A 396 10.46 -10.13 -11.77
CA ARG A 396 10.10 -11.44 -11.23
C ARG A 396 10.66 -12.56 -12.10
N LEU A 397 10.50 -12.45 -13.43
CA LEU A 397 11.00 -13.45 -14.36
C LEU A 397 12.53 -13.56 -14.25
N VAL A 398 13.28 -12.45 -14.24
CA VAL A 398 14.75 -12.48 -14.08
C VAL A 398 15.17 -13.15 -12.76
N VAL A 399 14.46 -12.89 -11.67
CA VAL A 399 14.79 -13.45 -10.34
C VAL A 399 14.43 -14.93 -10.19
N THR A 400 13.32 -15.38 -10.81
CA THR A 400 12.84 -16.76 -10.65
C THR A 400 13.30 -17.70 -11.76
N ASN A 401 13.89 -17.17 -12.84
CA ASN A 401 14.31 -17.97 -13.98
C ASN A 401 15.55 -18.81 -13.64
N ARG A 402 15.48 -20.11 -13.95
CA ARG A 402 16.57 -21.08 -13.71
C ARG A 402 17.30 -21.50 -14.99
N THR A 403 16.67 -21.28 -16.14
CA THR A 403 17.14 -21.76 -17.46
C THR A 403 17.91 -20.69 -18.23
N GLY A 404 17.81 -19.43 -17.83
CA GLY A 404 18.34 -18.26 -18.56
C GLY A 404 17.45 -17.81 -19.71
N VAL A 405 16.29 -18.43 -19.92
CA VAL A 405 15.40 -18.13 -21.06
C VAL A 405 13.96 -18.01 -20.58
N ILE A 406 13.31 -16.89 -20.92
CA ILE A 406 11.88 -16.65 -20.73
C ILE A 406 11.17 -17.12 -22.00
N ASP A 407 10.47 -18.24 -21.89
CA ASP A 407 9.58 -18.81 -22.90
C ASP A 407 8.11 -18.65 -22.49
N GLU A 408 7.19 -19.09 -23.36
CA GLU A 408 5.74 -19.08 -23.07
C GLU A 408 5.44 -19.77 -21.74
N GLU A 409 6.11 -20.88 -21.43
CA GLU A 409 5.82 -21.69 -20.25
C GLU A 409 6.21 -20.98 -18.95
N THR A 410 7.26 -20.16 -18.98
CA THR A 410 7.68 -19.34 -17.84
C THR A 410 6.76 -18.15 -17.57
N LEU A 411 5.92 -17.74 -18.53
CA LEU A 411 4.99 -16.64 -18.33
C LEU A 411 3.86 -17.04 -17.36
N PRO A 412 3.39 -16.11 -16.52
CA PRO A 412 2.25 -16.37 -15.64
C PRO A 412 0.97 -16.72 -16.41
N ASN A 413 0.17 -17.63 -15.84
CA ASN A 413 -1.08 -18.08 -16.45
C ASN A 413 -2.05 -16.94 -16.80
N HIS A 414 -2.09 -15.83 -16.05
CA HIS A 414 -2.99 -14.72 -16.38
C HIS A 414 -2.63 -13.97 -17.67
N ILE A 415 -1.39 -14.11 -18.16
CA ILE A 415 -0.95 -13.61 -19.47
C ILE A 415 -1.28 -14.65 -20.55
N LYS A 416 -1.09 -15.93 -20.24
CA LYS A 416 -1.47 -17.07 -21.11
C LYS A 416 -2.97 -17.12 -21.41
N ILE A 417 -3.82 -16.85 -20.42
CA ILE A 417 -5.29 -16.94 -20.54
C ILE A 417 -5.88 -15.85 -21.46
N MET A 418 -5.16 -14.75 -21.74
CA MET A 418 -5.61 -13.70 -22.65
C MET A 418 -5.13 -13.86 -24.11
N THR A 419 -4.21 -14.79 -24.37
CA THR A 419 -3.62 -15.08 -25.69
C THR A 419 -4.25 -16.30 -26.36
N ASP A 420 -4.91 -17.18 -25.59
CA ASP A 420 -6.04 -17.95 -26.13
C ASP A 420 -7.11 -16.92 -26.50
N GLY A 421 -7.29 -16.69 -27.81
CA GLY A 421 -8.13 -15.64 -28.39
C GLY A 421 -9.48 -15.46 -27.68
N PRO A 422 -10.10 -14.26 -27.78
CA PRO A 422 -11.20 -13.87 -26.91
C PRO A 422 -12.22 -15.00 -26.81
N GLN A 423 -12.52 -15.45 -25.59
CA GLN A 423 -13.90 -15.80 -25.32
C GLN A 423 -14.69 -14.54 -25.64
N ALA A 424 -15.15 -14.43 -26.88
CA ALA A 424 -16.00 -13.34 -27.30
C ALA A 424 -17.22 -13.44 -26.38
N ASP A 425 -17.33 -12.48 -25.45
CA ASP A 425 -18.57 -12.29 -24.71
C ASP A 425 -19.71 -12.25 -25.75
N VAL A 426 -20.75 -13.05 -25.53
CA VAL A 426 -21.91 -13.07 -26.43
C VAL A 426 -22.52 -11.67 -26.46
N GLN A 427 -22.28 -10.92 -27.53
CA GLN A 427 -22.77 -9.54 -27.66
C GLN A 427 -24.23 -9.53 -28.14
N VAL A 428 -25.13 -9.03 -27.29
CA VAL A 428 -26.54 -8.83 -27.64
C VAL A 428 -26.75 -7.36 -28.01
N ASN A 429 -26.66 -7.04 -29.30
CA ASN A 429 -26.65 -5.67 -29.82
C ASN A 429 -28.05 -5.00 -29.92
N ARG A 430 -29.12 -5.75 -29.62
CA ARG A 430 -30.50 -5.25 -29.60
C ARG A 430 -31.39 -6.15 -28.75
N ILE A 431 -32.44 -5.59 -28.15
CA ILE A 431 -33.44 -6.36 -27.40
C ILE A 431 -34.29 -7.15 -28.41
N ILE A 432 -34.24 -8.48 -28.31
CA ILE A 432 -35.10 -9.42 -29.05
C ILE A 432 -35.74 -10.41 -28.06
N PRO A 433 -36.85 -11.08 -28.42
CA PRO A 433 -37.43 -12.13 -27.58
C PRO A 433 -36.39 -13.20 -27.23
N LEU A 434 -36.29 -13.56 -25.96
CA LEU A 434 -35.27 -14.47 -25.42
C LEU A 434 -35.16 -15.78 -26.21
N ARG A 435 -36.29 -16.36 -26.61
CA ARG A 435 -36.33 -17.60 -27.40
C ARG A 435 -35.60 -17.45 -28.74
N GLN A 436 -35.75 -16.30 -29.39
CA GLN A 436 -35.10 -16.00 -30.67
C GLN A 436 -33.59 -15.78 -30.50
N ALA A 437 -33.18 -15.13 -29.41
CA ALA A 437 -31.75 -14.97 -29.09
C ALA A 437 -31.07 -16.33 -28.87
N LEU A 438 -31.69 -17.19 -28.06
CA LEU A 438 -31.16 -18.53 -27.77
C LEU A 438 -31.07 -19.39 -29.04
N GLU A 439 -32.06 -19.33 -29.93
CA GLU A 439 -32.03 -20.07 -31.20
C GLU A 439 -30.92 -19.58 -32.15
N GLN A 440 -30.64 -18.28 -32.19
CA GLN A 440 -29.57 -17.71 -33.04
C GLN A 440 -28.18 -18.08 -32.54
N VAL A 441 -27.95 -17.96 -31.24
CA VAL A 441 -26.67 -18.35 -30.61
C VAL A 441 -26.44 -19.85 -30.78
N GLU A 442 -27.48 -20.67 -30.57
CA GLU A 442 -27.40 -22.11 -30.75
C GLU A 442 -27.08 -22.50 -32.19
N ALA A 443 -27.69 -21.86 -33.19
CA ALA A 443 -27.42 -22.13 -34.60
C ALA A 443 -25.97 -21.78 -34.98
N GLN A 444 -25.47 -20.63 -34.53
CA GLN A 444 -24.10 -20.18 -34.79
C GLN A 444 -23.07 -21.13 -34.18
N LEU A 445 -23.27 -21.51 -32.91
CA LEU A 445 -22.36 -22.39 -32.19
C LEU A 445 -22.28 -23.78 -32.82
N ILE A 446 -23.43 -24.32 -33.24
CA ILE A 446 -23.50 -25.62 -33.94
C ILE A 446 -22.78 -25.54 -35.30
N HIS A 447 -22.98 -24.46 -36.07
CA HIS A 447 -22.34 -24.31 -37.37
C HIS A 447 -20.81 -24.23 -37.24
N MET A 448 -20.30 -23.36 -36.35
CA MET A 448 -18.87 -23.21 -36.10
C MET A 448 -18.23 -24.52 -35.64
N THR A 449 -18.88 -25.23 -34.72
CA THR A 449 -18.36 -26.51 -34.20
C THR A 449 -18.21 -27.55 -35.30
N PHE A 450 -19.19 -27.68 -36.20
CA PHE A 450 -19.12 -28.70 -37.26
C PHE A 450 -18.23 -28.31 -38.44
N GLN A 451 -17.90 -27.02 -38.61
CA GLN A 451 -16.86 -26.56 -39.52
C GLN A 451 -15.45 -27.00 -39.03
N GLU A 452 -15.20 -26.91 -37.74
CA GLU A 452 -13.91 -27.27 -37.12
C GLU A 452 -13.81 -28.78 -36.83
N TYR A 453 -14.92 -29.42 -36.45
CA TYR A 453 -15.00 -30.84 -36.10
C TYR A 453 -16.06 -31.57 -36.95
N PRO A 454 -15.72 -32.09 -38.14
CA PRO A 454 -16.67 -32.79 -39.02
C PRO A 454 -17.27 -34.08 -38.44
N SER A 455 -16.66 -34.65 -37.40
CA SER A 455 -17.15 -35.85 -36.73
C SER A 455 -18.18 -35.51 -35.66
N THR A 456 -19.36 -36.13 -35.74
CA THR A 456 -20.44 -35.98 -34.73
C THR A 456 -19.99 -36.32 -33.31
N TYR A 457 -19.04 -37.24 -33.15
CA TYR A 457 -18.48 -37.59 -31.83
C TYR A 457 -17.57 -36.48 -31.28
N LYS A 458 -16.67 -35.94 -32.12
CA LYS A 458 -15.77 -34.85 -31.71
C LYS A 458 -16.54 -33.54 -31.45
N ALA A 459 -17.49 -33.22 -32.31
CA ALA A 459 -18.38 -32.06 -32.15
C ALA A 459 -19.21 -32.16 -30.86
N ALA A 460 -19.76 -33.34 -30.54
CA ALA A 460 -20.53 -33.55 -29.31
C ALA A 460 -19.66 -33.34 -28.04
N LYS A 461 -18.42 -33.82 -28.07
CA LYS A 461 -17.45 -33.62 -26.99
C LYS A 461 -17.10 -32.14 -26.82
N ALA A 462 -16.87 -31.41 -27.92
CA ALA A 462 -16.58 -29.97 -27.90
C ALA A 462 -17.76 -29.14 -27.36
N LEU A 463 -18.99 -29.52 -27.73
CA LEU A 463 -20.23 -28.86 -27.29
C LEU A 463 -20.70 -29.27 -25.88
N GLY A 464 -20.10 -30.29 -25.26
CA GLY A 464 -20.53 -30.82 -23.96
C GLY A 464 -21.91 -31.49 -23.97
N ILE A 465 -22.37 -32.00 -25.12
CA ILE A 465 -23.68 -32.66 -25.28
C ILE A 465 -23.55 -34.12 -25.74
N SER A 466 -24.64 -34.87 -25.71
CA SER A 466 -24.65 -36.24 -26.24
C SER A 466 -24.45 -36.26 -27.76
N GLN A 467 -23.85 -37.33 -28.28
CA GLN A 467 -23.67 -37.53 -29.73
C GLN A 467 -24.99 -37.45 -30.51
N SER A 468 -26.06 -38.03 -29.97
CA SER A 468 -27.41 -37.95 -30.54
C SER A 468 -28.02 -36.54 -30.44
N GLY A 469 -27.61 -35.73 -29.47
CA GLY A 469 -27.95 -34.32 -29.34
C GLY A 469 -27.26 -33.46 -30.42
N ALA A 470 -25.96 -33.65 -30.61
CA ALA A 470 -25.18 -32.96 -31.64
C ALA A 470 -25.69 -33.28 -33.05
N SER A 471 -25.95 -34.56 -33.35
CA SER A 471 -26.49 -34.98 -34.65
C SER A 471 -27.86 -34.37 -34.95
N ARG A 472 -28.77 -34.33 -33.97
CA ARG A 472 -30.10 -33.72 -34.15
C ARG A 472 -30.03 -32.21 -34.39
N LYS A 473 -29.18 -31.50 -33.63
CA LYS A 473 -29.00 -30.05 -33.80
C LYS A 473 -28.34 -29.72 -35.14
N PHE A 474 -27.35 -30.50 -35.57
CA PHE A 474 -26.73 -30.33 -36.89
C PHE A 474 -27.77 -30.45 -38.02
N LEU A 475 -28.59 -31.50 -38.03
CA LEU A 475 -29.64 -31.69 -39.03
C LEU A 475 -30.74 -30.59 -38.99
N LYS A 476 -31.05 -30.09 -37.79
CA LYS A 476 -32.02 -29.01 -37.61
C LYS A 476 -31.55 -27.70 -38.27
N TYR A 477 -30.27 -27.36 -38.13
CA TYR A 477 -29.72 -26.08 -38.59
C TYR A 477 -29.09 -26.12 -39.98
N GLN A 478 -28.73 -27.31 -40.49
CA GLN A 478 -28.26 -27.47 -41.88
C GLN A 478 -29.37 -27.18 -42.91
N ASN A 479 -30.64 -27.38 -42.54
CA ASN A 479 -31.80 -27.14 -43.42
C ASN A 479 -32.35 -25.71 -43.33
N GLN A 480 -31.68 -24.80 -42.61
CA GLN A 480 -32.12 -23.40 -42.40
C GLN A 480 -31.20 -22.36 -43.07
N GLU A 481 -30.21 -22.78 -43.87
CA GLU A 481 -29.44 -21.82 -44.67
C GLU A 481 -30.35 -21.16 -45.73
N PRO A 482 -30.39 -19.82 -45.82
CA PRO A 482 -30.94 -19.15 -46.99
C PRO A 482 -30.04 -19.47 -48.18
N HIS A 483 -30.62 -19.96 -49.27
CA HIS A 483 -29.98 -19.83 -50.58
C HIS A 483 -29.56 -18.36 -50.77
N LYS A 484 -28.28 -18.19 -51.13
CA LYS A 484 -27.56 -16.94 -51.43
C LYS A 484 -28.40 -15.77 -51.91
#